data_AF-A0A482UC93-F1
#
_entry.id   AF-A0A482UC93-F1
#
_cell.length_a   1.000
_cell.length_b   1.000
_cell.length_c   1.000
_cell.angle_alpha   90.00
_cell.angle_beta   90.00
_cell.angle_gamma   90.00
#
_symmetry.space_group_name_H-M   'P 1'
#
loop_
_entity.id
_entity.type
_entity.pdbx_description
1 polymer ?
#
loop_
_entity_poly.entity_id
_entity_poly.type
_entity_poly.pdbx_seq_one_letter_code
_entity_poly.pdbx_strand_id
1 'polypeptide(L)'
;MRIALVFLFLVLGGCATIWRMDNGPLTAFSESVRESPDPRYTMVWIDLQKKTDTRVLAAQIKLAEQAPLVAIGTLRPEFVAQFLPPWEPPPQWPEIVKQKARQDDNYQGGGIYVSFRQGRLVYVSLVSQLRGERFYPQVAAPASSELLSLPLSRAQMEAVFGPPRRVYRVSEVRY
;
A
#
# COMPACT_ATOMS: atom_id res chain seq x y z
N MET A 1 -23.71 35.69 29.73
CA MET A 1 -23.94 35.05 28.42
C MET A 1 -22.73 35.20 27.48
N ARG A 2 -21.51 34.84 27.92
CA ARG A 2 -20.26 35.01 27.13
C ARG A 2 -19.23 33.88 27.27
N ILE A 3 -19.56 32.78 27.97
CA ILE A 3 -18.62 31.66 28.20
C ILE A 3 -18.92 30.46 27.28
N ALA A 4 -20.13 30.38 26.70
CA ALA A 4 -20.55 29.24 25.89
C ALA A 4 -19.99 29.23 24.45
N LEU A 5 -19.40 30.33 23.96
CA LEU A 5 -18.96 30.42 22.57
C LEU A 5 -17.51 29.94 22.33
N VAL A 6 -16.68 29.86 23.38
CA VAL A 6 -15.26 29.46 23.24
C VAL A 6 -15.11 27.93 23.23
N PHE A 7 -16.04 27.19 23.85
CA PHE A 7 -15.97 25.72 23.88
C PHE A 7 -16.44 25.03 22.59
N LEU A 8 -17.17 25.71 21.70
CA LEU A 8 -17.69 25.10 20.47
C LEU A 8 -16.64 24.99 19.34
N PHE A 9 -15.54 25.75 19.41
CA PHE A 9 -14.44 25.63 18.46
C PHE A 9 -13.46 24.47 18.75
N LEU A 10 -13.55 23.84 19.93
CA LEU A 10 -12.70 22.71 20.31
C LEU A 10 -13.23 21.35 19.84
N VAL A 11 -14.46 21.27 19.33
CA VAL A 11 -15.12 19.99 19.00
C VAL A 11 -15.14 19.67 17.49
N LEU A 12 -14.69 20.60 16.63
CA LEU A 12 -14.73 20.43 15.16
C LEU A 12 -13.37 20.09 14.51
N GLY A 13 -12.31 19.87 15.30
CA GLY A 13 -10.96 19.60 14.81
C GLY A 13 -10.62 18.12 14.55
N GLY A 14 -11.61 17.22 14.54
CA GLY A 14 -11.41 15.79 14.28
C GLY A 14 -11.19 15.43 12.81
N CYS A 15 -10.51 16.27 12.03
CA CYS A 15 -10.12 15.91 10.66
C CYS A 15 -9.03 14.84 10.73
N ALA A 16 -9.34 13.60 10.35
CA ALA A 16 -8.34 12.55 10.18
C ALA A 16 -7.19 13.10 9.32
N THR A 17 -5.99 13.18 9.90
CA THR A 17 -4.84 13.77 9.24
C THR A 17 -4.13 12.68 8.47
N ILE A 18 -4.49 12.54 7.20
CA ILE A 18 -3.85 11.58 6.30
C ILE A 18 -2.67 12.29 5.63
N TRP A 19 -1.50 11.70 5.73
CA TRP A 19 -0.33 12.09 4.96
C TRP A 19 -0.25 11.23 3.72
N ARG A 20 0.01 11.88 2.59
CA ARG A 20 0.32 11.23 1.33
C ARG A 20 1.78 11.46 0.98
N MET A 21 2.44 10.38 0.62
CA MET A 21 3.81 10.37 0.13
C MET A 21 3.81 9.85 -1.31
N ASP A 22 4.42 10.61 -2.23
CA ASP A 22 4.61 10.17 -3.62
C ASP A 22 6.10 10.02 -3.93
N ASN A 23 6.48 8.91 -4.54
CA ASN A 23 7.82 8.67 -5.07
C ASN A 23 7.76 7.96 -6.44
N GLY A 24 7.49 8.72 -7.50
CA GLY A 24 7.44 8.19 -8.86
C GLY A 24 6.25 7.23 -9.06
N PRO A 25 6.48 5.91 -9.25
CA PRO A 25 5.40 4.94 -9.34
C PRO A 25 4.72 4.67 -7.98
N LEU A 26 5.39 5.00 -6.87
CA LEU A 26 4.90 4.72 -5.52
C LEU A 26 4.04 5.87 -4.97
N THR A 27 2.92 5.51 -4.35
CA THR A 27 2.06 6.38 -3.55
C THR A 27 1.78 5.69 -2.23
N ALA A 28 1.98 6.35 -1.09
CA ALA A 28 1.66 5.80 0.22
C ALA A 28 0.77 6.75 1.02
N PHE A 29 -0.16 6.17 1.79
CA PHE A 29 -1.11 6.87 2.62
C PHE A 29 -0.93 6.48 4.08
N SER A 30 -0.95 7.47 4.96
CA SER A 30 -0.90 7.26 6.40
C SER A 30 -2.28 7.31 7.02
N GLU A 31 -2.49 6.55 8.06
CA GLU A 31 -3.59 6.82 8.99
C GLU A 31 -3.08 7.59 10.20
N SER A 32 -3.90 8.52 10.68
CA SER A 32 -3.69 9.13 11.99
C SER A 32 -3.96 8.09 13.07
N VAL A 33 -2.90 7.44 13.56
CA VAL A 33 -2.98 6.74 14.84
C VAL A 33 -3.05 7.84 15.90
N ARG A 34 -4.13 7.87 16.70
CA ARG A 34 -4.46 8.95 17.67
C ARG A 34 -3.32 9.33 18.64
N GLU A 35 -2.26 8.52 18.74
CA GLU A 35 -1.21 8.62 19.74
C GLU A 35 0.21 8.76 19.15
N SER A 36 0.39 8.86 17.82
CA SER A 36 1.72 9.01 17.22
C SER A 36 1.89 10.37 16.53
N PRO A 37 2.91 11.17 16.90
CA PRO A 37 3.21 12.42 16.19
C PRO A 37 3.73 12.18 14.76
N ASP A 38 4.20 10.96 14.47
CA ASP A 38 4.74 10.58 13.16
C ASP A 38 3.72 9.83 12.30
N PRO A 39 3.61 10.14 11.00
CA PRO A 39 2.71 9.42 10.10
C PRO A 39 3.11 7.94 9.99
N ARG A 40 2.11 7.07 10.15
CA ARG A 40 2.23 5.62 9.94
C ARG A 40 1.54 5.26 8.63
N TYR A 41 2.34 4.91 7.63
CA TYR A 41 1.88 4.55 6.29
C TYR A 41 1.28 3.14 6.32
N THR A 42 -0.05 3.08 6.30
CA THR A 42 -0.85 1.85 6.35
C THR A 42 -1.10 1.28 4.96
N MET A 43 -0.96 2.10 3.91
CA MET A 43 -1.22 1.70 2.54
C MET A 43 -0.12 2.18 1.61
N VAL A 44 0.38 1.30 0.75
CA VAL A 44 1.40 1.58 -0.26
C VAL A 44 0.93 1.02 -1.59
N TRP A 45 0.88 1.87 -2.61
CA TRP A 45 0.51 1.54 -3.98
C TRP A 45 1.72 1.78 -4.89
N ILE A 46 2.00 0.83 -5.76
CA ILE A 46 3.09 0.90 -6.73
C ILE A 46 2.48 0.68 -8.11
N ASP A 47 2.28 1.77 -8.81
CA ASP A 47 1.76 1.79 -10.18
C ASP A 47 2.92 1.77 -11.16
N LEU A 48 3.22 0.57 -11.67
CA LEU A 48 4.36 0.32 -12.56
C LEU A 48 4.07 0.66 -14.02
N GLN A 49 2.86 1.16 -14.32
CA GLN A 49 2.55 1.78 -15.61
C GLN A 49 3.10 3.22 -15.68
N LYS A 50 3.41 3.84 -14.53
CA LYS A 50 4.12 5.13 -14.45
C LYS A 50 5.62 4.94 -14.65
N LYS A 51 6.34 6.06 -14.81
CA LYS A 51 7.80 6.07 -14.92
C LYS A 51 8.42 5.31 -13.74
N THR A 52 9.03 4.19 -14.05
CA THR A 52 9.54 3.24 -13.07
C THR A 52 10.77 3.79 -12.33
N ASP A 53 10.89 3.44 -11.05
CA ASP A 53 12.03 3.79 -10.20
C ASP A 53 12.80 2.52 -9.83
N THR A 54 14.10 2.50 -10.13
CA THR A 54 14.95 1.31 -9.93
C THR A 54 14.99 0.88 -8.46
N ARG A 55 14.94 1.81 -7.51
CA ARG A 55 14.94 1.46 -6.08
C ARG A 55 13.63 0.82 -5.68
N VAL A 56 12.50 1.34 -6.18
CA VAL A 56 11.17 0.75 -5.93
C VAL A 56 11.08 -0.67 -6.50
N LEU A 57 11.64 -0.92 -7.68
CA LEU A 57 11.71 -2.26 -8.26
C LEU A 57 12.64 -3.21 -7.49
N ALA A 58 13.75 -2.69 -6.97
CA ALA A 58 14.74 -3.46 -6.24
C ALA A 58 14.36 -3.71 -4.77
N ALA A 59 13.41 -2.94 -4.23
CA ALA A 59 12.82 -3.21 -2.93
C ALA A 59 12.19 -4.60 -2.93
N GLN A 60 12.31 -5.30 -1.81
CA GLN A 60 11.91 -6.68 -1.69
C GLN A 60 10.59 -6.79 -0.94
N ILE A 61 9.82 -7.82 -1.28
CA ILE A 61 8.53 -8.13 -0.68
C ILE A 61 8.50 -9.59 -0.26
N LYS A 62 7.84 -9.87 0.87
CA LYS A 62 7.51 -11.22 1.31
C LYS A 62 6.02 -11.46 1.10
N LEU A 63 5.67 -12.39 0.19
CA LEU A 63 4.27 -12.61 -0.23
C LEU A 63 3.45 -13.41 0.79
N ALA A 64 4.10 -14.27 1.56
CA ALA A 64 3.52 -15.09 2.63
C ALA A 64 4.61 -15.48 3.63
N GLU A 65 4.25 -16.00 4.81
CA GLU A 65 5.21 -16.33 5.87
C GLU A 65 6.31 -17.32 5.42
N GLN A 66 5.94 -18.31 4.61
CA GLN A 66 6.82 -19.33 4.02
C GLN A 66 7.46 -18.90 2.70
N ALA A 67 7.05 -17.77 2.11
CA ALA A 67 7.58 -17.31 0.84
C ALA A 67 9.00 -16.74 1.02
N PRO A 68 9.91 -16.95 0.06
CA PRO A 68 11.20 -16.26 0.07
C PRO A 68 10.98 -14.75 -0.17
N LEU A 69 11.95 -13.95 0.26
CA LEU A 69 12.03 -12.54 -0.11
C LEU A 69 12.37 -12.42 -1.61
N VAL A 70 11.62 -11.60 -2.33
CA VAL A 70 11.80 -11.39 -3.77
C VAL A 70 11.75 -9.90 -4.10
N ALA A 71 12.55 -9.46 -5.06
CA ALA A 71 12.47 -8.09 -5.54
C ALA A 71 11.14 -7.86 -6.27
N ILE A 72 10.51 -6.70 -6.04
CA ILE A 72 9.21 -6.36 -6.63
C ILE A 72 9.28 -6.46 -8.17
N GLY A 73 10.34 -5.94 -8.78
CA GLY A 73 10.50 -5.96 -10.24
C GLY A 73 10.71 -7.34 -10.87
N THR A 74 11.01 -8.36 -10.06
CA THR A 74 11.22 -9.74 -10.54
C THR A 74 9.98 -10.62 -10.34
N LEU A 75 8.89 -10.09 -9.78
CA LEU A 75 7.66 -10.84 -9.65
C LEU A 75 7.15 -11.31 -11.02
N ARG A 76 6.60 -12.52 -11.02
CA ARG A 76 5.99 -13.19 -12.16
C ARG A 76 4.68 -13.86 -11.73
N PRO A 77 3.67 -13.97 -12.60
CA PRO A 77 2.40 -14.59 -12.26
C PRO A 77 2.57 -16.00 -11.66
N GLU A 78 3.40 -16.83 -12.28
CA GLU A 78 3.66 -18.21 -11.87
C GLU A 78 4.31 -18.34 -10.49
N PHE A 79 5.08 -17.33 -10.06
CA PHE A 79 5.65 -17.29 -8.72
C PHE A 79 4.62 -16.81 -7.71
N VAL A 80 3.88 -15.74 -8.03
CA VAL A 80 2.87 -15.16 -7.13
C VAL A 80 1.74 -16.15 -6.85
N ALA A 81 1.28 -16.90 -7.86
CA ALA A 81 0.22 -17.89 -7.75
C ALA A 81 0.50 -19.03 -6.76
N GLN A 82 1.77 -19.26 -6.39
CA GLN A 82 2.15 -20.25 -5.38
C GLN A 82 1.85 -19.81 -3.95
N PHE A 83 1.73 -18.50 -3.73
CA PHE A 83 1.63 -17.91 -2.39
C PHE A 83 0.35 -17.10 -2.17
N LEU A 84 -0.19 -16.48 -3.22
CA LEU A 84 -1.40 -15.68 -3.16
C LEU A 84 -2.50 -16.31 -4.02
N PRO A 85 -3.73 -16.43 -3.51
CA PRO A 85 -4.84 -16.93 -4.31
C PRO A 85 -5.21 -15.92 -5.41
N PRO A 86 -5.78 -16.39 -6.54
CA PRO A 86 -6.35 -15.53 -7.55
C PRO A 86 -7.41 -14.60 -6.94
N TRP A 87 -7.43 -13.36 -7.39
CA TRP A 87 -8.42 -12.39 -6.98
C TRP A 87 -9.69 -12.52 -7.82
N GLU A 88 -10.84 -12.51 -7.15
CA GLU A 88 -12.14 -12.56 -7.81
C GLU A 88 -12.88 -11.21 -7.67
N PRO A 89 -13.41 -10.65 -8.77
CA PRO A 89 -14.25 -9.46 -8.72
C PRO A 89 -15.48 -9.66 -7.82
N PRO A 90 -15.85 -8.67 -6.99
CA PRO A 90 -17.04 -8.75 -6.16
C PRO A 90 -18.31 -9.03 -6.98
N PRO A 91 -19.21 -9.90 -6.51
CA PRO A 91 -20.40 -10.31 -7.26
C PRO A 91 -21.36 -9.15 -7.55
N GLN A 92 -21.35 -8.09 -6.73
CA GLN A 92 -22.16 -6.89 -6.89
C GLN A 92 -21.64 -5.91 -7.95
N TRP A 93 -20.44 -6.12 -8.52
CA TRP A 93 -19.91 -5.23 -9.55
C TRP A 93 -20.66 -5.38 -10.89
N PRO A 94 -20.75 -4.31 -11.70
CA PRO A 94 -21.28 -4.41 -13.05
C PRO A 94 -20.48 -5.40 -13.90
N GLU A 95 -21.15 -6.21 -14.72
CA GLU A 95 -20.49 -7.30 -15.46
C GLU A 95 -19.39 -6.80 -16.40
N ILE A 96 -19.58 -5.63 -17.04
CA ILE A 96 -18.56 -5.01 -17.89
C ILE A 96 -17.27 -4.68 -17.12
N VAL A 97 -17.40 -4.31 -15.84
CA VAL A 97 -16.24 -4.01 -14.96
C VAL A 97 -15.56 -5.31 -14.55
N LYS A 98 -16.33 -6.36 -14.23
CA LYS A 98 -15.78 -7.69 -13.91
C LYS A 98 -15.01 -8.28 -15.09
N GLN A 99 -15.58 -8.21 -16.30
CA GLN A 99 -14.91 -8.68 -17.52
C GLN A 99 -13.59 -7.95 -17.75
N LYS A 100 -13.58 -6.62 -17.59
CA LYS A 100 -12.35 -5.83 -17.68
C LYS A 100 -11.34 -6.23 -16.62
N ALA A 101 -11.76 -6.43 -15.38
CA ALA A 101 -10.87 -6.83 -14.29
C ALA A 101 -10.26 -8.23 -14.51
N ARG A 102 -11.00 -9.15 -15.15
CA ARG A 102 -10.53 -10.50 -15.54
C ARG A 102 -9.55 -10.50 -16.72
N GLN A 103 -9.30 -9.37 -17.39
CA GLN A 103 -8.30 -9.30 -18.46
C GLN A 103 -6.85 -9.30 -17.93
N ASP A 104 -6.68 -8.92 -16.66
CA ASP A 104 -5.40 -8.89 -15.97
C ASP A 104 -5.34 -10.11 -15.01
N ASP A 105 -4.16 -10.70 -14.84
CA ASP A 105 -3.93 -11.76 -13.87
C ASP A 105 -3.75 -11.11 -12.49
N ASN A 106 -4.74 -11.27 -11.61
CA ASN A 106 -4.79 -10.60 -10.32
C ASN A 106 -4.72 -11.61 -9.18
N TYR A 107 -3.97 -11.28 -8.13
CA TYR A 107 -3.80 -12.12 -6.94
C TYR A 107 -3.94 -11.26 -5.69
N GLN A 108 -4.61 -11.77 -4.66
CA GLN A 108 -4.82 -11.04 -3.40
C GLN A 108 -4.77 -11.94 -2.18
N GLY A 109 -4.06 -11.51 -1.13
CA GLY A 109 -4.15 -12.08 0.21
C GLY A 109 -3.11 -11.47 1.16
N GLY A 110 -3.37 -11.50 2.46
CA GLY A 110 -2.40 -11.07 3.47
C GLY A 110 -2.03 -9.58 3.37
N GLY A 111 -2.98 -8.73 2.99
CA GLY A 111 -2.79 -7.31 2.76
C GLY A 111 -2.07 -6.97 1.45
N ILE A 112 -1.78 -7.98 0.61
CA ILE A 112 -1.07 -7.81 -0.65
C ILE A 112 -2.05 -8.01 -1.81
N TYR A 113 -1.97 -7.12 -2.79
CA TYR A 113 -2.61 -7.31 -4.10
C TYR A 113 -1.57 -7.07 -5.20
N VAL A 114 -1.54 -7.97 -6.18
CA VAL A 114 -0.61 -7.94 -7.31
C VAL A 114 -1.40 -8.12 -8.60
N SER A 115 -1.13 -7.29 -9.60
CA SER A 115 -1.77 -7.36 -10.91
C SER A 115 -0.72 -7.44 -12.02
N PHE A 116 -0.96 -8.34 -12.97
CA PHE A 116 -0.18 -8.49 -14.19
C PHE A 116 -1.05 -8.31 -15.42
N ARG A 117 -0.51 -7.64 -16.43
CA ARG A 117 -1.13 -7.53 -17.75
C ARG A 117 -0.22 -8.18 -18.76
N GLN A 118 -0.71 -9.22 -19.46
CA GLN A 118 0.08 -9.95 -20.46
C GLN A 118 1.44 -10.42 -19.89
N GLY A 119 1.43 -10.96 -18.67
CA GLY A 119 2.63 -11.42 -17.95
C GLY A 119 3.55 -10.31 -17.39
N ARG A 120 3.26 -9.03 -17.64
CA ARG A 120 4.03 -7.90 -17.09
C ARG A 120 3.39 -7.39 -15.81
N LEU A 121 4.21 -7.20 -14.78
CA LEU A 121 3.77 -6.61 -13.52
C LEU A 121 3.33 -5.16 -13.75
N VAL A 122 2.06 -4.84 -13.45
CA VAL A 122 1.51 -3.49 -13.64
C VAL A 122 1.20 -2.78 -12.33
N TYR A 123 0.88 -3.53 -11.27
CA TYR A 123 0.47 -2.93 -10.01
C TYR A 123 0.79 -3.84 -8.83
N VAL A 124 1.24 -3.23 -7.73
CA VAL A 124 1.37 -3.87 -6.42
C VAL A 124 0.76 -2.93 -5.38
N SER A 125 -0.07 -3.45 -4.48
CA SER A 125 -0.50 -2.71 -3.30
C SER A 125 -0.34 -3.50 -2.03
N LEU A 126 0.02 -2.80 -0.97
CA LEU A 126 0.21 -3.30 0.39
C LEU A 126 -0.71 -2.54 1.32
N VAL A 127 -1.43 -3.24 2.19
CA VAL A 127 -2.38 -2.67 3.15
C VAL A 127 -2.19 -3.33 4.51
N SER A 128 -1.96 -2.51 5.55
CA SER A 128 -1.68 -2.97 6.92
C SER A 128 -2.90 -3.53 7.64
N GLN A 129 -4.11 -3.17 7.24
CA GLN A 129 -5.34 -3.63 7.87
C GLN A 129 -6.36 -4.03 6.82
N LEU A 130 -6.53 -5.34 6.67
CA LEU A 130 -7.74 -5.96 6.13
C LEU A 130 -8.37 -6.78 7.26
N ARG A 131 -9.70 -6.72 7.41
CA ARG A 131 -10.40 -7.40 8.50
C ARG A 131 -10.06 -8.89 8.51
N GLY A 132 -9.49 -9.38 9.60
CA GLY A 132 -9.35 -10.81 9.89
C GLY A 132 -8.10 -11.51 9.34
N GLU A 133 -7.14 -10.76 8.79
CA GLU A 133 -5.93 -11.38 8.23
C GLU A 133 -4.82 -11.61 9.26
N ARG A 134 -4.10 -12.73 9.11
CA ARG A 134 -3.01 -13.16 10.01
C ARG A 134 -1.63 -12.71 9.54
N PHE A 135 -1.50 -12.26 8.29
CA PHE A 135 -0.24 -11.84 7.69
C PHE A 135 -0.30 -10.34 7.36
N TYR A 136 0.68 -9.60 7.87
CA TYR A 136 0.86 -8.18 7.53
C TYR A 136 1.90 -8.08 6.42
N PRO A 137 1.68 -7.29 5.36
CA PRO A 137 2.66 -7.15 4.29
C PRO A 137 4.03 -6.75 4.83
N GLN A 138 5.06 -7.49 4.44
CA GLN A 138 6.44 -7.23 4.84
C GLN A 138 7.28 -6.85 3.63
N VAL A 139 8.11 -5.84 3.82
CA VAL A 139 9.04 -5.34 2.80
C VAL A 139 10.44 -5.20 3.38
N ALA A 140 11.44 -5.22 2.50
CA ALA A 140 12.82 -4.95 2.85
C ALA A 140 13.45 -4.01 1.82
N ALA A 141 14.44 -3.24 2.28
CA ALA A 141 15.26 -2.43 1.38
C ALA A 141 16.03 -3.34 0.39
N PRO A 142 16.47 -2.81 -0.77
CA PRO A 142 17.25 -3.58 -1.73
C PRO A 142 18.46 -4.26 -1.07
N ALA A 143 18.59 -5.57 -1.26
CA ALA A 143 19.65 -6.42 -0.69
C ALA A 143 19.71 -6.48 0.85
N SER A 144 18.71 -5.94 1.56
CA SER A 144 18.58 -6.10 3.01
C SER A 144 17.80 -7.38 3.34
N SER A 145 18.19 -8.04 4.43
CA SER A 145 17.41 -9.12 5.05
C SER A 145 16.50 -8.63 6.18
N GLU A 146 16.58 -7.34 6.54
CA GLU A 146 15.73 -6.75 7.58
C GLU A 146 14.31 -6.55 7.05
N LEU A 147 13.38 -7.33 7.61
CA LEU A 147 11.96 -7.26 7.27
C LEU A 147 11.25 -6.19 8.08
N LEU A 148 10.54 -5.30 7.38
CA LEU A 148 9.68 -4.29 7.97
C LEU A 148 8.23 -4.59 7.63
N SER A 149 7.41 -4.77 8.66
CA SER A 149 5.97 -4.97 8.50
C SER A 149 5.24 -3.63 8.46
N LEU A 150 4.25 -3.51 7.56
CA LEU A 150 3.34 -2.37 7.58
C LEU A 150 2.53 -2.34 8.90
N PRO A 151 2.18 -1.14 9.44
CA PRO A 151 2.42 0.17 8.86
C PRO A 151 3.84 0.70 9.10
N LEU A 152 4.39 1.42 8.12
CA LEU A 152 5.76 1.93 8.16
C LEU A 152 5.83 3.39 8.62
N SER A 153 6.86 3.75 9.39
CA SER A 153 7.19 5.14 9.64
C SER A 153 7.72 5.82 8.36
N ARG A 154 7.78 7.16 8.36
CA ARG A 154 8.43 7.89 7.27
C ARG A 154 9.87 7.44 7.02
N ALA A 155 10.67 7.29 8.08
CA ALA A 155 12.07 6.87 7.95
C ALA A 155 12.18 5.45 7.36
N GLN A 156 11.27 4.55 7.74
CA GLN A 156 11.21 3.19 7.17
C GLN A 156 10.79 3.20 5.69
N MET A 157 9.83 4.03 5.31
CA MET A 157 9.46 4.24 3.90
C MET A 157 10.66 4.73 3.09
N GLU A 158 11.42 5.70 3.60
CA GLU A 158 12.61 6.25 2.95
C GLU A 158 13.74 5.21 2.86
N ALA A 159 13.94 4.40 3.91
CA ALA A 159 14.92 3.32 3.92
C ALA A 159 14.61 2.27 2.85
N VAL A 160 13.35 1.86 2.71
CA VAL A 160 12.95 0.83 1.74
C VAL A 160 12.89 1.40 0.32
N PHE A 161 12.10 2.45 0.11
CA PHE A 161 11.72 2.94 -1.22
C PHE A 161 12.49 4.17 -1.68
N GLY A 162 13.33 4.75 -0.82
CA GLY A 162 14.07 5.97 -1.11
C GLY A 162 13.30 7.23 -0.71
N PRO A 163 13.97 8.41 -0.78
CA PRO A 163 13.37 9.66 -0.39
C PRO A 163 12.16 10.00 -1.27
N PRO A 164 11.06 10.52 -0.69
CA PRO A 164 9.90 10.89 -1.46
C PRO A 164 10.16 12.12 -2.31
N ARG A 165 9.48 12.20 -3.46
CA ARG A 165 9.49 13.40 -4.29
C ARG A 165 8.55 14.47 -3.73
N ARG A 166 7.44 14.04 -3.14
CA ARG A 166 6.43 14.92 -2.54
C ARG A 166 5.84 14.28 -1.30
N VAL A 167 5.61 15.11 -0.28
CA VAL A 167 4.87 14.73 0.94
C VAL A 167 3.89 15.86 1.23
N TYR A 168 2.62 15.54 1.40
CA TYR A 168 1.59 16.53 1.68
C TYR A 168 0.42 15.94 2.46
N ARG A 169 -0.32 16.83 3.13
CA ARG A 169 -1.52 16.48 3.90
C ARG A 169 -2.72 16.41 2.97
N VAL A 170 -3.56 15.40 3.13
CA VAL A 170 -4.84 15.27 2.42
C VAL A 170 -5.98 15.20 3.43
N SER A 171 -7.10 15.85 3.10
CA SER A 171 -8.28 15.96 3.96
C SER A 171 -9.23 14.77 3.83
N GLU A 172 -9.18 14.04 2.72
CA GLU A 172 -10.02 12.89 2.41
C GLU A 172 -9.29 12.00 1.39
N VAL A 173 -9.34 10.68 1.58
CA VAL A 173 -8.97 9.69 0.56
C VAL A 173 -10.26 9.06 0.07
N ARG A 174 -10.60 9.27 -1.20
CA ARG A 174 -11.74 8.60 -1.84
C ARG A 174 -11.23 7.35 -2.53
N TYR A 175 -11.74 6.19 -2.10
CA TYR A 175 -11.44 4.87 -2.66
C TYR A 175 -12.39 4.52 -3.81
#